data_AF-A0A090ZK58-F1
#
_entry.id   AF-A0A090ZK58-F1
#
_cell.length_a   1.000
_cell.length_b   1.000
_cell.length_c   1.000
_cell.angle_alpha   90.00
_cell.angle_beta   90.00
_cell.angle_gamma   90.00
#
_symmetry.space_group_name_H-M   'P 1'
#
loop_
_entity.id
_entity.type
_entity.pdbx_description
1 polymer ?
#
loop_
_entity_poly.entity_id
_entity_poly.type
_entity_poly.pdbx_seq_one_letter_code
_entity_poly.pdbx_strand_id
1 'polypeptide(L)'
;MLAFRFTQKLLKDMKVDPVDIGEVDPLFCWHVNILQLKRKHIIFVNNSSRLCLILDGIRSSQLSKLQEKFKSELKEYLQLEGIKKSVVEQYLFEAGEVSIGITNDKSV
;
A
#
# COMPACT_ATOMS: atom_id res chain seq x y z
N MET A 1 -12.18 0.92 -3.94
CA MET A 1 -11.25 1.74 -3.12
C MET A 1 -10.00 0.90 -2.87
N LEU A 2 -8.83 1.53 -2.89
CA LEU A 2 -7.56 0.89 -2.57
C LEU A 2 -7.30 1.10 -1.08
N ALA A 3 -7.45 0.04 -0.29
CA ALA A 3 -7.35 0.12 1.15
C ALA A 3 -5.91 -0.08 1.62
N PHE A 4 -5.36 0.91 2.30
CA PHE A 4 -4.09 0.82 3.00
C PHE A 4 -4.34 0.68 4.50
N ARG A 5 -4.02 -0.50 5.04
CA ARG A 5 -4.13 -0.85 6.45
C ARG A 5 -2.81 -0.56 7.15
N PHE A 6 -2.65 0.65 7.66
CA PHE A 6 -1.41 1.11 8.28
C PHE A 6 -1.28 0.61 9.71
N THR A 7 -0.06 0.26 10.11
CA THR A 7 0.26 0.10 11.53
C THR A 7 0.20 1.45 12.26
N GLN A 8 -0.03 1.41 13.58
CA GLN A 8 -0.07 2.62 14.42
C GLN A 8 1.22 3.45 14.32
N LYS A 9 2.36 2.80 14.12
CA LYS A 9 3.64 3.46 13.94
C LYS A 9 3.70 4.24 12.62
N LEU A 10 3.18 3.65 11.54
CA LEU A 10 3.15 4.31 10.22
C LEU A 10 2.14 5.45 10.17
N LEU A 11 0.97 5.32 10.82
CA LEU A 11 -0.01 6.42 10.94
C LEU A 11 0.62 7.66 11.57
N LYS A 12 1.35 7.48 12.69
CA LYS A 12 2.07 8.56 13.36
C LYS A 12 3.18 9.17 12.49
N ASP A 13 3.95 8.35 11.78
CA ASP A 13 5.01 8.82 10.87
C ASP A 13 4.45 9.63 9.70
N MET A 14 3.28 9.23 9.17
CA MET A 14 2.61 9.91 8.06
C MET A 14 1.70 11.06 8.47
N LYS A 15 1.44 11.24 9.78
CA LYS A 15 0.53 12.26 10.33
C LYS A 15 -0.83 12.25 9.63
N VAL A 16 -1.41 11.06 9.51
CA VAL A 16 -2.72 10.86 8.88
C VAL A 16 -3.68 10.24 9.88
N ASP A 17 -4.87 10.79 9.97
CA ASP A 17 -5.96 10.23 10.74
C ASP A 17 -6.61 9.11 9.92
N PRO A 18 -6.69 7.88 10.45
CA PRO A 18 -7.31 6.77 9.74
C PRO A 18 -8.83 6.93 9.69
N VAL A 19 -9.43 6.40 8.63
CA VAL A 19 -10.88 6.25 8.49
C VAL A 19 -11.30 4.80 8.73
N ASP A 20 -12.59 4.59 9.04
CA ASP A 20 -13.17 3.25 8.98
C ASP A 20 -13.39 2.86 7.51
N ILE A 21 -12.77 1.74 7.13
CA ILE A 21 -12.73 1.25 5.74
C ILE A 21 -13.76 0.13 5.51
N GLY A 22 -14.42 -0.39 6.55
CA GLY A 22 -15.34 -1.52 6.41
C GLY A 22 -14.67 -2.75 5.77
N GLU A 23 -15.47 -3.59 5.13
CA GLU A 23 -14.99 -4.72 4.33
C GLU A 23 -14.61 -4.27 2.91
N VAL A 24 -13.41 -4.66 2.47
CA VAL A 24 -12.88 -4.39 1.14
C VAL A 24 -12.33 -5.71 0.60
N ASP A 25 -12.50 -5.95 -0.69
CA ASP A 25 -11.94 -7.11 -1.38
C ASP A 25 -10.43 -7.25 -1.02
N PRO A 26 -9.98 -8.43 -0.55
CA PRO A 26 -8.58 -8.67 -0.21
C PRO A 26 -7.59 -8.33 -1.32
N LEU A 27 -8.01 -8.38 -2.59
CA LEU A 27 -7.19 -8.00 -3.73
C LEU A 27 -6.83 -6.51 -3.70
N PHE A 28 -7.75 -5.65 -3.26
CA PHE A 28 -7.56 -4.20 -3.14
C PHE A 28 -7.14 -3.76 -1.73
N CYS A 29 -6.82 -4.71 -0.85
CA CYS A 29 -6.42 -4.43 0.54
C CYS A 29 -4.95 -4.76 0.75
N TRP A 30 -4.21 -3.80 1.31
CA TRP A 30 -2.78 -3.90 1.56
C TRP A 30 -2.47 -3.57 3.01
N HIS A 31 -1.81 -4.48 3.72
CA HIS A 31 -1.20 -4.20 5.01
C HIS A 31 0.10 -3.45 4.81
N VAL A 32 0.29 -2.35 5.55
CA VAL A 32 1.42 -1.47 5.36
C VAL A 32 2.13 -1.18 6.68
N ASN A 33 3.41 -1.50 6.73
CA ASN A 33 4.24 -1.36 7.92
C ASN A 33 5.49 -0.53 7.63
N ILE A 34 6.05 0.06 8.69
CA ILE A 34 7.30 0.82 8.68
C ILE A 34 8.39 0.01 9.39
N LEU A 35 9.43 -0.33 8.64
CA LEU A 35 10.62 -1.00 9.15
C LEU A 35 11.78 0.00 9.23
N GLN A 36 12.32 0.19 10.43
CA GLN A 36 13.45 1.07 10.68
C GLN A 36 14.73 0.22 10.78
N LEU A 37 15.47 0.11 9.69
CA LEU A 37 16.81 -0.50 9.67
C LEU A 37 17.86 0.62 9.62
N LYS A 38 18.90 0.47 8.78
CA LYS A 38 19.84 1.56 8.46
C LYS A 38 19.14 2.75 7.81
N ARG A 39 18.10 2.49 7.00
CA ARG A 39 17.18 3.49 6.44
C ARG A 39 15.74 3.09 6.72
N LYS A 40 14.82 4.05 6.55
CA LYS A 40 13.38 3.80 6.67
C LYS A 40 12.87 3.08 5.42
N HIS A 41 12.21 1.95 5.63
CA HIS A 41 11.55 1.15 4.62
C HIS A 41 10.05 1.09 4.93
N ILE A 42 9.21 1.14 3.90
CA ILE A 42 7.76 0.95 4.03
C ILE A 42 7.39 -0.29 3.24
N ILE A 43 6.82 -1.28 3.93
CA ILE A 43 6.53 -2.59 3.39
C ILE A 43 5.03 -2.68 3.18
N PHE A 44 4.62 -3.07 1.97
CA PHE A 44 3.25 -3.33 1.57
C PHE A 44 3.09 -4.81 1.33
N VAL A 45 2.05 -5.43 1.91
CA VAL A 45 1.71 -6.83 1.70
C VAL A 45 0.25 -6.93 1.26
N ASN A 46 0.00 -7.56 0.11
CA ASN A 46 -1.35 -7.75 -0.40
C ASN A 46 -2.12 -8.83 0.38
N ASN A 47 -3.40 -8.58 0.68
CA ASN A 47 -4.21 -9.50 1.47
C ASN A 47 -4.73 -10.71 0.69
N SER A 48 -4.72 -10.68 -0.64
CA SER A 48 -5.08 -11.83 -1.47
C SER A 48 -3.85 -12.65 -1.86
N SER A 49 -2.85 -12.01 -2.49
CA SER A 49 -1.73 -12.71 -3.13
C SER A 49 -0.49 -12.87 -2.26
N ARG A 50 -0.41 -12.19 -1.10
CA ARG A 50 0.81 -12.05 -0.28
C ARG A 50 1.98 -11.40 -1.01
N LEU A 51 1.73 -10.76 -2.17
CA LEU A 51 2.73 -9.97 -2.87
C LEU A 51 3.26 -8.87 -1.94
N CYS A 52 4.59 -8.76 -1.89
CA CYS A 52 5.30 -7.79 -1.06
C CYS A 52 5.97 -6.73 -1.94
N LEU A 53 5.75 -5.45 -1.61
CA LEU A 53 6.47 -4.32 -2.20
C LEU A 53 7.15 -3.51 -1.09
N ILE A 54 8.42 -3.16 -1.29
CA ILE A 54 9.22 -2.43 -0.29
C ILE A 54 9.64 -1.09 -0.88
N LEU A 55 9.12 0.00 -0.31
CA LEU A 55 9.37 1.36 -0.75
C LEU A 55 10.34 2.10 0.17
N ASP A 56 11.36 2.70 -0.44
CA ASP A 56 12.39 3.48 0.26
C ASP A 56 12.35 4.97 -0.13
N GLY A 57 12.97 5.81 0.70
CA GLY A 57 13.15 7.25 0.38
C GLY A 57 11.89 8.12 0.55
N ILE A 58 10.89 7.60 1.25
CA ILE A 58 9.70 8.34 1.69
C ILE A 58 10.01 8.98 3.04
N ARG A 59 9.92 10.30 3.18
CA ARG A 59 10.10 10.98 4.47
C ARG A 59 8.79 10.99 5.27
N SER A 60 8.86 11.30 6.55
CA SER A 60 7.68 11.44 7.40
C SER A 60 6.73 12.49 6.82
N SER A 61 5.43 12.29 6.97
CA SER A 61 4.37 13.15 6.42
C SER A 61 4.32 13.28 4.88
N GLN A 62 5.06 12.45 4.12
CA GLN A 62 5.01 12.45 2.66
C GLN A 62 4.02 11.41 2.12
N LEU A 63 2.76 11.49 2.56
CA LEU A 63 1.74 10.49 2.22
C LEU A 63 1.42 10.45 0.71
N SER A 64 1.29 11.61 0.06
CA SER A 64 1.03 11.69 -1.39
C SER A 64 2.13 10.98 -2.18
N LYS A 65 3.39 11.29 -1.85
CA LYS A 65 4.56 10.66 -2.46
C LYS A 65 4.58 9.15 -2.25
N LEU A 66 4.15 8.66 -1.08
CA LEU A 66 4.04 7.23 -0.79
C LEU A 66 3.02 6.56 -1.72
N GLN A 67 1.84 7.16 -1.87
CA GLN A 67 0.76 6.64 -2.72
C GLN A 67 1.16 6.63 -4.20
N GLU A 68 1.76 7.72 -4.69
CA GLU A 68 2.27 7.83 -6.06
C GLU A 68 3.35 6.78 -6.34
N LYS A 69 4.33 6.66 -5.43
CA LYS A 69 5.43 5.71 -5.55
C LYS A 69 4.92 4.26 -5.54
N PHE A 70 3.97 3.94 -4.65
CA PHE A 70 3.33 2.62 -4.62
C PHE A 70 2.67 2.28 -5.96
N LYS A 71 1.84 3.17 -6.51
CA LYS A 71 1.13 2.92 -7.78
C LYS A 71 2.12 2.73 -8.93
N SER A 72 3.18 3.53 -8.97
CA SER A 72 4.22 3.43 -9.99
C SER A 72 4.99 2.12 -9.90
N GLU A 73 5.51 1.77 -8.71
CA GLU A 73 6.30 0.55 -8.53
C GLU A 73 5.47 -0.72 -8.70
N LEU A 74 4.22 -0.74 -8.23
CA LEU A 74 3.32 -1.86 -8.48
C LEU A 74 3.06 -2.04 -9.98
N LYS A 75 2.83 -0.95 -10.71
CA LYS A 75 2.60 -1.01 -12.16
C LYS A 75 3.83 -1.59 -12.88
N GLU A 76 5.01 -1.07 -12.58
CA GLU A 76 6.27 -1.54 -13.17
C GLU A 76 6.54 -3.00 -12.83
N TYR A 77 6.40 -3.38 -11.56
CA TYR A 77 6.58 -4.75 -11.08
C TYR A 77 5.67 -5.73 -11.82
N LEU A 78 4.35 -5.48 -11.86
CA LEU A 78 3.40 -6.38 -12.51
C LEU A 78 3.68 -6.53 -14.02
N GLN A 79 4.15 -5.47 -14.68
CA GLN A 79 4.53 -5.52 -16.09
C GLN A 79 5.79 -6.35 -16.33
N LEU A 80 6.78 -6.26 -15.43
CA LEU A 80 7.99 -7.08 -15.46
C LEU A 80 7.68 -8.57 -15.25
N GLU A 81 6.68 -8.89 -14.43
CA GLU A 81 6.14 -10.25 -14.26
C GLU A 81 5.31 -10.74 -15.46
N GLY A 82 5.21 -9.96 -16.54
CA GLY A 82 4.51 -10.33 -17.77
C GLY A 82 3.00 -10.12 -17.75
N ILE A 83 2.46 -9.43 -16.74
CA ILE A 83 1.03 -9.08 -16.69
C ILE A 83 0.76 -8.00 -17.75
N LYS A 84 -0.25 -8.27 -18.59
CA LYS A 84 -0.66 -7.37 -19.66
C LYS A 84 -0.96 -5.98 -19.10
N LYS A 85 -0.41 -4.94 -19.75
CA LYS A 85 -0.61 -3.53 -19.38
C LYS A 85 -2.08 -3.17 -19.16
N SER A 86 -2.98 -3.66 -20.02
CA SER A 86 -4.43 -3.41 -19.91
C SER A 86 -5.03 -3.95 -18.61
N VAL A 87 -4.56 -5.11 -18.13
CA VAL A 87 -5.01 -5.72 -16.87
C VAL A 87 -4.51 -4.92 -15.67
N VAL A 88 -3.25 -4.46 -15.71
CA VAL A 88 -2.69 -3.61 -14.65
C VAL A 88 -3.43 -2.27 -14.57
N GLU A 89 -3.75 -1.67 -15.71
CA GLU A 89 -4.49 -0.40 -15.77
C GLU A 89 -5.94 -0.58 -15.32
N GLN A 90 -6.59 -1.69 -15.68
CA GLN A 90 -7.91 -2.05 -15.18
C GLN A 90 -7.90 -2.22 -13.65
N TYR A 91 -6.92 -2.95 -13.10
CA TYR A 91 -6.79 -3.10 -11.65
C TYR A 91 -6.66 -1.74 -10.94
N LEU A 92 -5.81 -0.84 -11.43
CA LEU A 92 -5.62 0.49 -10.82
C LEU A 92 -6.88 1.36 -10.96
N PHE A 93 -7.62 1.21 -12.05
CA PHE A 93 -8.89 1.89 -12.27
C PHE A 93 -9.97 1.40 -11.30
N GLU A 94 -10.15 0.09 -11.17
CA GLU A 94 -11.12 -0.53 -10.25
C GLU A 94 -10.75 -0.28 -8.77
N ALA A 95 -9.46 -0.26 -8.46
CA ALA A 95 -8.98 0.08 -7.12
C ALA A 95 -9.41 1.50 -6.72
N GLY A 96 -9.41 2.47 -7.63
CA GLY A 96 -9.88 3.84 -7.37
C GLY A 96 -9.00 4.63 -6.39
N GLU A 97 -9.63 5.46 -5.56
CA GLU A 97 -8.93 6.29 -4.57
C GLU A 97 -8.37 5.48 -3.39
N VAL A 98 -7.33 6.02 -2.75
CA VAL A 98 -6.69 5.40 -1.59
C VAL A 98 -7.42 5.81 -0.32
N SER A 99 -7.82 4.82 0.48
CA SER A 99 -8.33 5.04 1.83
C SER A 99 -7.36 4.45 2.84
N ILE A 100 -7.11 5.17 3.94
CA ILE A 100 -6.14 4.76 4.96
C ILE A 100 -6.86 4.42 6.24
N GLY A 101 -6.66 3.20 6.71
CA GLY A 101 -7.30 2.66 7.91
C GLY A 101 -6.26 2.02 8.81
N ILE A 102 -6.68 1.70 10.03
CA ILE A 102 -5.85 0.97 10.99
C ILE A 102 -5.75 -0.50 10.55
N THR A 103 -4.59 -1.12 10.77
CA THR A 103 -4.38 -2.57 10.67
C THR A 103 -5.49 -3.34 11.38
N ASN A 104 -6.15 -4.25 10.67
CA ASN A 104 -7.24 -5.08 11.20
C ASN A 104 -6.84 -6.56 11.35
N ASP A 105 -5.67 -6.94 10.82
CA ASP A 105 -5.03 -8.22 11.06
C ASP A 105 -3.65 -7.99 11.70
N LYS A 106 -3.28 -8.83 12.66
CA LYS A 106 -1.96 -8.83 13.33
C LYS A 106 -1.10 -10.01 12.91
N SER A 107 -1.63 -10.89 12.06
CA SER A 107 -1.01 -12.14 11.59
C SER A 107 -0.40 -12.00 10.19
N VAL A 108 -0.57 -10.82 9.55
CA VAL A 108 0.02 -10.43 8.27
C VAL A 108 1.16 -9.44 8.50
#